data_AF-A0A3B8PJ98-F1
#
_entry.id   AF-A0A3B8PJ98-F1
#
_cell.length_a   1.000
_cell.length_b   1.000
_cell.length_c   1.000
_cell.angle_alpha   90.00
_cell.angle_beta   90.00
_cell.angle_gamma   90.00
#
_symmetry.space_group_name_H-M   'P 1'
#
loop_
_entity.id
_entity.type
_entity.pdbx_description
1 polymer ?
#
loop_
_entity_poly.entity_id
_entity_poly.type
_entity_poly.pdbx_seq_one_letter_code
_entity_poly.pdbx_strand_id
1 'polypeptide(L)' 'MTLQPTEMPLLGTAGRIHAARLASGQVPEGGEEVSLRMAVAESVRLARLIDEGIMADRELD' A
#
# COMPACT_ATOMS: atom_id res chain seq x y z
N MET A 1 16.63 -11.93 3.61
CA MET A 1 16.19 -10.78 2.80
C MET A 1 15.98 -9.62 3.76
N THR A 2 16.55 -8.45 3.49
CA THR A 2 16.41 -7.26 4.35
C THR A 2 15.75 -6.17 3.51
N LEU A 3 14.68 -5.58 4.03
CA LEU A 3 13.98 -4.49 3.37
C LEU A 3 14.78 -3.20 3.47
N GLN A 4 14.74 -2.39 2.42
CA GLN A 4 15.26 -1.03 2.45
C GLN A 4 14.40 -0.18 3.40
N PRO A 5 14.97 0.85 4.06
CA PRO A 5 14.19 1.73 4.94
C PRO A 5 12.96 2.35 4.28
N THR A 6 13.04 2.64 2.98
CA THR A 6 11.94 3.16 2.14
C THR A 6 10.83 2.14 1.88
N GLU A 7 11.13 0.84 1.97
CA GLU A 7 10.16 -0.24 1.77
C GLU A 7 9.35 -0.55 3.04
N MET A 8 9.89 -0.21 4.22
CA MET A 8 9.24 -0.49 5.51
C MET A 8 7.86 0.20 5.66
N PRO A 9 7.69 1.49 5.32
CA PRO A 9 6.37 2.14 5.33
C PRO A 9 5.38 1.53 4.33
N LEU A 10 5.86 1.10 3.16
CA LEU A 10 5.04 0.46 2.12
C LEU A 10 4.53 -0.90 2.60
N LEU A 11 5.41 -1.70 3.23
CA LEU A 11 5.04 -2.96 3.86
C LEU A 11 4.00 -2.74 4.96
N GLY A 12 4.23 -1.78 5.86
CA GLY A 12 3.30 -1.47 6.94
C GLY A 12 1.91 -1.07 6.43
N THR A 13 1.86 -0.26 5.37
CA THR A 13 0.61 0.15 4.72
C THR A 13 -0.09 -1.03 4.05
N ALA A 14 0.64 -1.84 3.26
CA ALA A 14 0.09 -3.03 2.62
C ALA A 14 -0.48 -4.03 3.65
N GLY A 15 0.22 -4.23 4.77
CA GLY A 15 -0.24 -5.08 5.86
C GLY A 15 -1.57 -4.60 6.45
N ARG A 16 -1.75 -3.29 6.65
CA ARG A 16 -3.02 -2.72 7.14
C ARG A 16 -4.17 -2.88 6.14
N ILE A 17 -3.90 -2.66 4.85
CA ILE A 17 -4.91 -2.85 3.79
C ILE A 17 -5.37 -4.31 3.76
N HIS A 18 -4.42 -5.25 3.79
CA HIS A 18 -4.75 -6.67 3.79
C HIS A 18 -5.51 -7.09 5.06
N ALA A 19 -5.09 -6.61 6.23
CA ALA A 19 -5.78 -6.87 7.49
C ALA A 19 -7.23 -6.33 7.47
N ALA A 20 -7.45 -5.15 6.91
CA ALA A 20 -8.80 -4.59 6.75
C ALA A 20 -9.68 -5.48 5.85
N ARG A 21 -9.13 -6.02 4.75
CA ARG A 21 -9.84 -6.95 3.86
C ARG A 21 -10.21 -8.26 4.53
N LEU A 22 -9.31 -8.80 5.35
CA LEU A 22 -9.60 -10.00 6.13
C LEU A 22 -10.74 -9.73 7.12
N ALA A 23 -10.65 -8.63 7.86
CA ALA A 23 -11.66 -8.25 8.85
C ALA A 23 -13.04 -7.98 8.24
N SER A 24 -13.09 -7.53 6.98
CA SER A 24 -14.33 -7.25 6.25
C SER A 24 -14.86 -8.44 5.44
N GLY A 25 -14.20 -9.61 5.47
CA GLY A 25 -14.60 -10.78 4.68
C GLY A 25 -14.42 -10.61 3.17
N GLN A 26 -13.58 -9.67 2.74
CA GLN A 26 -13.29 -9.40 1.32
C GLN A 26 -12.23 -10.33 0.72
N VAL A 27 -11.63 -11.20 1.54
CA VAL A 27 -10.68 -12.23 1.07
C VAL A 27 -11.40 -13.57 1.01
N PRO A 28 -11.67 -14.11 -0.19
CA PRO A 28 -12.22 -15.45 -0.32
C PRO A 28 -11.18 -16.49 0.12
N GLU A 29 -11.65 -17.69 0.48
CA GLU A 29 -10.79 -18.82 0.84
C GLU A 29 -9.82 -19.14 -0.31
N GLY A 30 -8.51 -19.21 0.00
CA GLY A 30 -7.45 -19.40 -1.00
C GLY A 30 -7.08 -18.13 -1.79
N GLY A 31 -7.71 -16.99 -1.48
CA GLY A 31 -7.47 -15.69 -2.11
C GLY A 31 -6.44 -14.80 -1.41
N GLU A 32 -5.75 -15.31 -0.39
CA GLU A 32 -4.85 -14.54 0.47
C GLU A 32 -3.68 -13.94 -0.32
N GLU A 33 -3.04 -14.74 -1.18
CA GLU A 33 -1.91 -14.28 -1.99
C GLU A 33 -2.33 -13.15 -2.94
N VAL A 34 -3.49 -13.28 -3.59
CA VAL A 34 -4.04 -12.26 -4.48
C VAL A 34 -4.35 -10.98 -3.70
N SER A 35 -4.98 -11.11 -2.53
CA SER A 35 -5.29 -9.99 -1.65
C SER A 35 -4.04 -9.25 -1.19
N LEU A 36 -2.96 -9.98 -0.86
CA LEU A 36 -1.66 -9.41 -0.50
C LEU A 36 -1.02 -8.67 -1.67
N ARG A 37 -0.99 -9.28 -2.87
CA ARG A 37 -0.45 -8.62 -4.08
C ARG A 37 -1.18 -7.32 -4.39
N MET A 38 -2.52 -7.31 -4.26
CA MET A 38 -3.32 -6.09 -4.43
C MET A 38 -2.99 -5.04 -3.37
N ALA A 39 -2.84 -5.44 -2.10
CA ALA A 39 -2.52 -4.52 -1.01
C ALA A 39 -1.16 -3.84 -1.20
N VAL A 40 -0.16 -4.57 -1.71
CA VAL A 40 1.14 -4.01 -2.08
C VAL A 40 1.01 -3.02 -3.23
N ALA A 41 0.26 -3.37 -4.28
CA ALA A 41 0.05 -2.46 -5.41
C ALA A 41 -0.65 -1.15 -4.99
N GLU A 42 -1.59 -1.23 -4.06
CA GLU A 42 -2.30 -0.06 -3.52
C GLU A 42 -1.41 0.78 -2.61
N SER A 43 -0.56 0.18 -1.77
CA SER A 43 0.37 0.96 -0.95
C SER A 43 1.34 1.79 -1.80
N VAL A 44 1.82 1.21 -2.92
CA VAL A 44 2.64 1.93 -3.90
C VAL A 44 1.85 3.04 -4.59
N ARG A 45 0.58 2.79 -4.97
CA ARG A 45 -0.29 3.82 -5.58
C ARG A 45 -0.53 4.99 -4.64
N LEU A 46 -0.78 4.72 -3.35
CA LEU A 46 -0.95 5.75 -2.33
C LEU A 46 0.32 6.60 -2.18
N ALA A 47 1.49 5.97 -2.15
CA ALA A 47 2.77 6.69 -2.08
C ALA A 47 2.96 7.63 -3.29
N ARG A 48 2.61 7.19 -4.50
CA ARG A 48 2.68 8.03 -5.71
C ARG A 48 1.71 9.21 -5.67
N LEU A 49 0.47 9.00 -5.23
CA LEU A 49 -0.51 10.07 -5.10
C LEU A 49 -0.05 11.16 -4.10
N ILE A 50 0.60 10.75 -3.01
CA ILE A 50 1.17 11.69 -2.03
C ILE A 50 2.31 12.49 -2.67
N ASP A 51 3.21 11.82 -3.39
CA ASP A 51 4.34 12.45 -4.06
C ASP A 51 3.88 13.48 -5.11
N GLU A 52 2.90 13.10 -5.96
CA GLU A 52 2.27 13.98 -6.95
C GLU A 52 1.63 15.21 -6.29
N GLY A 53 0.90 15.02 -5.18
CA GLY A 53 0.26 16.13 -4.45
C GLY A 53 1.27 17.10 -3.84
N ILE A 54 2.38 16.59 -3.27
CA ILE A 54 3.44 17.43 -2.71
C ILE A 54 4.18 18.19 -3.81
N MET A 55 4.44 17.56 -4.96
CA MET A 55 5.10 18.22 -6.09
C MET A 55 4.23 19.33 -6.68
N ALA A 56 2.93 19.10 -6.85
CA ALA A 56 2.00 20.12 -7.33
C ALA A 56 1.93 21.34 -6.38
N ASP A 57 2.01 21.12 -5.06
CA ASP A 57 2.01 22.19 -4.05
C ASP A 57 3.29 23.05 -4.13
N ARG A 58 4.43 22.44 -4.51
CA ARG A 58 5.73 23.13 -4.63
C ARG A 58 5.94 23.87 -5.95
N GLU A 59 5.11 23.63 -6.96
CA GLU A 59 5.18 24.33 -8.26
C GLU A 59 4.38 25.65 -8.27
N LEU A 60 3.66 25.97 -7.19
CA LEU A 60 2.85 27.18 -7.06
C LEU A 60 3.53 28.34 -6.29
N ASP A 61 4.80 28.17 -5.90
CA ASP A 61 5.68 29.22 -5.35
C ASP A 61 6.77 29.64 -6.36
#